data_AF-A0A7C3IA15-F1
#
_entry.id   AF-A0A7C3IA15-F1
#
_cell.length_a   1.000
_cell.length_b   1.000
_cell.length_c   1.000
_cell.angle_alpha   90.00
_cell.angle_beta   90.00
_cell.angle_gamma   90.00
#
_symmetry.space_group_name_H-M   'P 1'
#
loop_
_entity.id
_entity.type
_entity.pdbx_description
1 polymer ?
#
loop_
_entity_poly.entity_id
_entity_poly.type
_entity_poly.pdbx_seq_one_letter_code
_entity_poly.pdbx_strand_id
1 'polypeptide(L)'
;MIAVRESSMFNRFIPYEQDFEIWRRSGYPGVSEETYRYIDFLTDPSDDQSPREGTLWRHQWEAFLRVIYCHEVLGKEQIGKQGLLLNIVTGGGKTALMAAIIAWLRVAHDVHKFVVLCPNLIVRDRLEADFEGGRIFRERQLIPDWA
;
A
#
# COMPACT_ATOMS: atom_id res chain seq x y z
N MET A 1 -19.99 45.38 7.71
CA MET A 1 -18.56 45.04 7.50
C MET A 1 -18.45 43.52 7.53
N ILE A 2 -18.54 42.89 6.36
CA ILE A 2 -18.45 41.43 6.24
C ILE A 2 -16.96 41.10 6.26
N ALA A 3 -16.50 40.45 7.32
CA ALA A 3 -15.16 39.90 7.36
C ALA A 3 -15.08 38.75 6.36
N VAL A 4 -14.47 39.03 5.21
CA VAL A 4 -14.01 38.00 4.28
C VAL A 4 -12.93 37.21 5.01
N ARG A 5 -13.28 36.03 5.54
CA ARG A 5 -12.30 35.02 5.95
C ARG A 5 -11.76 34.35 4.69
N GLU A 6 -10.88 35.03 3.97
CA GLU A 6 -9.90 34.37 3.11
C GLU A 6 -8.83 33.78 4.03
N SER A 7 -8.98 32.51 4.37
CA SER A 7 -7.95 31.74 5.07
C SER A 7 -7.67 30.46 4.28
N SER A 8 -6.68 30.57 3.39
CA SER A 8 -5.85 29.52 2.81
C SER A 8 -6.49 28.13 2.70
N MET A 9 -7.20 27.89 1.60
CA MET A 9 -7.63 26.55 1.15
C MET A 9 -6.55 25.90 0.27
N PHE A 10 -5.27 26.17 0.52
CA PHE A 10 -4.17 25.51 -0.19
C PHE A 10 -3.48 24.56 0.80
N ASN A 11 -3.53 23.25 0.48
CA ASN A 11 -2.83 22.16 1.14
C ASN A 11 -3.37 21.64 2.50
N ARG A 12 -4.61 21.15 2.52
CA ARG A 12 -5.11 20.30 3.63
C ARG A 12 -4.39 18.96 3.78
N PHE A 13 -3.52 18.58 2.84
CA PHE A 13 -2.80 17.30 2.82
C PHE A 13 -1.44 17.33 3.53
N ILE A 14 -0.84 18.52 3.73
CA ILE A 14 0.51 18.65 4.31
C ILE A 14 0.63 18.00 5.70
N PRO A 15 -0.33 18.16 6.63
CA PRO A 15 -0.23 17.50 7.93
C PRO A 15 -0.14 15.98 7.79
N TYR A 16 -1.00 15.36 6.96
CA TYR A 16 -0.99 13.92 6.72
C TYR A 16 0.31 13.42 6.08
N GLU A 17 0.95 14.25 5.26
CA GLU A 17 2.25 13.92 4.66
C GLU A 17 3.38 13.90 5.71
N GLN A 18 3.41 14.90 6.58
CA GLN A 18 4.38 14.96 7.67
C GLN A 18 4.13 13.85 8.69
N ASP A 19 2.87 13.61 9.03
CA ASP A 19 2.47 12.55 9.96
C ASP A 19 2.85 11.17 9.42
N PHE A 20 2.69 10.93 8.11
CA PHE A 20 3.14 9.71 7.45
C PHE A 20 4.67 9.51 7.55
N GLU A 21 5.46 10.55 7.24
CA GLU A 21 6.92 10.47 7.33
C GLU A 21 7.40 10.24 8.77
N ILE A 22 6.77 10.89 9.75
CA ILE A 22 7.05 10.68 11.17
C ILE A 22 6.69 9.25 11.57
N TRP A 23 5.50 8.77 11.18
CA TRP A 23 5.04 7.41 11.44
C TRP A 23 6.01 6.36 10.87
N ARG A 24 6.46 6.54 9.62
CA ARG A 24 7.44 5.64 8.99
C ARG A 24 8.74 5.57 9.77
N ARG A 25 9.31 6.73 10.15
CA ARG A 25 10.57 6.82 10.89
C ARG A 25 10.47 6.36 12.34
N SER A 26 9.26 6.33 12.89
CA SER A 26 9.00 5.92 14.27
C SER A 26 8.79 4.40 14.42
N GLY A 27 9.01 3.62 13.36
CA GLY A 27 8.84 2.16 13.37
C GLY A 27 7.37 1.73 13.29
N TYR A 28 6.56 2.45 12.52
CA TYR A 28 5.19 2.08 12.17
C TYR A 28 4.21 1.94 13.37
N PRO A 29 4.17 2.88 14.33
CA PRO A 29 3.30 2.73 15.50
C PRO A 29 1.81 2.61 15.12
N GLY A 30 1.08 1.75 15.84
CA GLY A 30 -0.37 1.58 15.67
C GLY A 30 -0.81 0.55 14.64
N VAL A 31 0.12 -0.11 13.95
CA VAL A 31 -0.18 -1.30 13.12
C VAL A 31 -0.37 -2.55 13.96
N SER A 32 -1.01 -3.58 13.39
CA SER A 32 -1.07 -4.92 13.99
C SER A 32 0.30 -5.60 14.02
N GLU A 33 0.51 -6.58 14.89
CA GLU A 33 1.77 -7.34 14.97
C GLU A 33 2.06 -8.07 13.66
N GLU A 34 1.01 -8.55 13.00
CA GLU A 34 1.02 -9.27 11.75
C GLU A 34 1.37 -8.36 10.58
N THR A 35 0.82 -7.13 10.56
CA THR A 35 1.22 -6.10 9.60
C THR A 35 2.67 -5.68 9.83
N TYR A 36 3.09 -5.47 11.08
CA TYR A 36 4.50 -5.14 11.38
C TYR A 36 5.44 -6.25 10.88
N ARG A 37 5.13 -7.51 11.17
CA ARG A 37 5.91 -8.67 10.71
C ARG A 37 5.96 -8.78 9.19
N TYR A 38 4.89 -8.40 8.49
CA TYR A 38 4.89 -8.38 7.03
C TYR A 38 5.70 -7.22 6.43
N ILE A 39 5.65 -6.03 7.04
CA ILE A 39 6.52 -4.91 6.67
C ILE A 39 7.98 -5.31 6.86
N ASP A 40 8.33 -5.88 8.01
CA ASP A 40 9.68 -6.37 8.33
C ASP A 40 10.14 -7.42 7.31
N PHE A 41 9.29 -8.39 6.97
CA PHE A 41 9.56 -9.36 5.90
C PHE A 41 9.86 -8.72 4.55
N LEU A 42 9.24 -7.59 4.21
CA LEU A 42 9.51 -6.88 2.95
C LEU A 42 10.65 -5.87 3.03
N THR A 43 11.20 -5.61 4.21
CA THR A 43 12.19 -4.55 4.44
C THR A 43 13.60 -5.04 4.16
N ASP A 44 14.43 -4.19 3.57
CA ASP A 44 15.84 -4.49 3.34
C ASP A 44 16.58 -4.62 4.68
N PRO A 45 17.33 -5.71 4.93
CA PRO A 45 18.05 -5.90 6.19
C PRO A 45 19.13 -4.84 6.49
N SER A 46 19.56 -4.09 5.48
CA SER A 46 20.61 -3.07 5.55
C SER A 46 20.09 -1.63 5.46
N ASP A 47 18.85 -1.43 5.02
CA ASP A 47 18.19 -0.12 4.91
C ASP A 47 16.70 -0.25 5.27
N ASP A 48 16.38 0.05 6.52
CA ASP A 48 15.03 -0.08 7.11
C ASP A 48 13.97 0.87 6.49
N GLN A 49 14.39 1.76 5.60
CA GLN A 49 13.52 2.66 4.84
C GLN A 49 13.23 2.14 3.42
N SER A 50 13.78 0.99 3.04
CA SER A 50 13.69 0.46 1.68
C SER A 50 13.15 -0.97 1.64
N PRO A 51 12.49 -1.36 0.53
CA PRO A 51 12.05 -2.74 0.35
C PRO A 51 13.23 -3.63 -0.04
N ARG A 52 13.15 -4.93 0.28
CA ARG A 52 14.09 -5.95 -0.19
C ARG A 52 14.21 -5.90 -1.72
N GLU A 53 15.41 -6.10 -2.20
CA GLU A 53 15.69 -6.17 -3.64
C GLU A 53 14.78 -7.19 -4.35
N GLY A 54 14.27 -6.81 -5.52
CA GLY A 54 13.39 -7.65 -6.35
C GLY A 54 11.91 -7.63 -5.94
N THR A 55 11.53 -7.06 -4.80
CA THR A 55 10.13 -7.03 -4.34
C THR A 55 9.35 -5.83 -4.92
N LEU A 56 9.70 -4.61 -4.50
CA LEU A 56 9.06 -3.35 -4.85
C LEU A 56 10.12 -2.30 -5.19
N TRP A 57 9.79 -1.34 -6.04
CA TRP A 57 10.62 -0.15 -6.22
C TRP A 57 10.33 0.86 -5.09
N ARG A 58 11.25 1.78 -4.81
CA ARG A 58 11.10 2.75 -3.70
C ARG A 58 9.76 3.48 -3.70
N HIS A 59 9.29 3.93 -4.87
CA HIS A 59 7.99 4.61 -4.98
C HIS A 59 6.80 3.66 -4.77
N GLN A 60 6.94 2.37 -5.09
CA GLN A 60 5.91 1.35 -4.82
C GLN A 60 5.89 0.98 -3.35
N TRP A 61 7.05 0.92 -2.71
CA TRP A 61 7.20 0.71 -1.26
C TRP A 61 6.54 1.82 -0.47
N GLU A 62 6.85 3.07 -0.80
CA GLU A 62 6.20 4.22 -0.16
C GLU A 62 4.68 4.19 -0.38
N ALA A 63 4.21 3.91 -1.60
CA ALA A 63 2.78 3.77 -1.88
C ALA A 63 2.13 2.63 -1.08
N PHE A 64 2.82 1.51 -0.89
CA PHE A 64 2.35 0.39 -0.10
C PHE A 64 2.24 0.76 1.39
N LEU A 65 3.26 1.39 1.95
CA LEU A 65 3.23 1.89 3.33
C LEU A 65 2.12 2.92 3.55
N ARG A 66 1.84 3.79 2.56
CA ARG A 66 0.70 4.73 2.61
C ARG A 66 -0.64 4.01 2.66
N VAL A 67 -0.79 2.88 1.97
CA VAL A 67 -2.02 2.07 2.05
C VAL A 67 -2.18 1.50 3.46
N ILE A 68 -1.12 0.95 4.04
CA ILE A 68 -1.14 0.44 5.42
C ILE A 68 -1.52 1.55 6.40
N TYR A 69 -0.83 2.69 6.33
CA TYR A 69 -1.09 3.84 7.18
C TYR A 69 -2.55 4.30 7.08
N CYS A 70 -3.06 4.44 5.85
CA CYS A 70 -4.46 4.80 5.63
C CYS A 70 -5.44 3.75 6.19
N HIS A 71 -5.11 2.46 6.06
CA HIS A 71 -6.02 1.38 6.44
C HIS A 71 -6.04 1.09 7.95
N GLU A 72 -4.88 0.89 8.58
CA GLU A 72 -4.81 0.48 9.98
C GLU A 72 -4.76 1.65 10.96
N VAL A 73 -4.15 2.76 10.56
CA VAL A 73 -3.92 3.92 11.45
C VAL A 73 -5.03 4.96 11.30
N LEU A 74 -5.35 5.38 10.06
CA LEU A 74 -6.39 6.38 9.80
C LEU A 74 -7.80 5.79 9.62
N GLY A 75 -7.88 4.53 9.16
CA GLY A 75 -9.09 3.83 8.71
C GLY A 75 -10.22 3.71 9.74
N LYS A 76 -9.91 3.96 11.01
CA LYS A 76 -10.84 3.79 12.13
C LYS A 76 -11.76 5.01 12.35
N GLU A 77 -11.42 6.22 11.85
CA GLU A 77 -12.23 7.42 12.13
C GLU A 77 -12.53 8.37 10.94
N GLN A 78 -11.69 8.49 9.90
CA GLN A 78 -11.89 9.53 8.86
C GLN A 78 -11.62 9.11 7.39
N ILE A 79 -10.49 8.46 7.09
CA ILE A 79 -10.01 8.20 5.72
C ILE A 79 -9.97 6.69 5.48
N GLY A 80 -10.51 6.18 4.37
CA GLY A 80 -10.45 4.75 4.02
C GLY A 80 -11.65 3.90 4.46
N LYS A 81 -12.57 4.46 5.25
CA LYS A 81 -13.80 3.77 5.70
C LYS A 81 -14.65 3.20 4.55
N GLN A 82 -14.65 3.86 3.40
CA GLN A 82 -15.39 3.45 2.20
C GLN A 82 -14.48 2.89 1.10
N GLY A 83 -13.22 2.60 1.43
CA GLY A 83 -12.19 2.23 0.47
C GLY A 83 -11.17 3.34 0.22
N LEU A 84 -10.08 2.96 -0.45
CA LEU A 84 -8.96 3.83 -0.79
C LEU A 84 -8.86 3.98 -2.31
N LEU A 85 -8.58 5.20 -2.77
CA LEU A 85 -8.29 5.49 -4.16
C LEU A 85 -6.79 5.72 -4.33
N LEU A 86 -6.14 4.89 -5.14
CA LEU A 86 -4.73 5.03 -5.46
C LEU A 86 -4.59 5.67 -6.85
N ASN A 87 -4.03 6.88 -6.90
CA ASN A 87 -3.72 7.55 -8.17
C ASN A 87 -2.31 7.17 -8.65
N ILE A 88 -2.21 6.19 -9.54
CA ILE A 88 -0.93 5.63 -10.00
C ILE A 88 -0.76 5.90 -11.49
N VAL A 89 0.35 6.52 -11.87
CA VAL A 89 0.72 6.80 -13.27
C VAL A 89 0.92 5.52 -14.10
N THR A 90 0.75 5.59 -15.42
CA THR A 90 1.11 4.50 -16.34
C THR A 90 2.61 4.18 -16.22
N GLY A 91 2.98 2.89 -16.28
CA GLY A 91 4.36 2.47 -16.04
C GLY A 91 4.81 2.47 -14.57
N GLY A 92 4.04 3.04 -13.63
CA GLY A 92 4.38 3.03 -12.20
C GLY A 92 4.33 1.65 -11.51
N GLY A 93 3.91 0.61 -12.25
CA GLY A 93 3.79 -0.76 -11.77
C GLY A 93 2.57 -0.98 -10.87
N LYS A 94 1.38 -0.65 -11.38
CA LYS A 94 0.12 -0.82 -10.66
C LYS A 94 -0.10 -2.26 -10.21
N THR A 95 0.14 -3.24 -11.08
CA THR A 95 -0.06 -4.66 -10.76
C THR A 95 0.83 -5.12 -9.60
N ALA A 96 2.07 -4.62 -9.54
CA ALA A 96 2.99 -4.92 -8.46
C ALA A 96 2.47 -4.44 -7.10
N LEU A 97 1.99 -3.21 -7.07
CA LEU A 97 1.42 -2.63 -5.86
C LEU A 97 0.13 -3.38 -5.46
N MET A 98 -0.73 -3.73 -6.43
CA MET A 98 -1.89 -4.58 -6.17
C MET A 98 -1.51 -5.93 -5.56
N ALA A 99 -0.48 -6.60 -6.10
CA ALA A 99 0.00 -7.86 -5.57
C ALA A 99 0.54 -7.72 -4.14
N ALA A 100 1.30 -6.67 -3.83
CA ALA A 100 1.79 -6.42 -2.47
C ALA A 100 0.65 -6.19 -1.48
N ILE A 101 -0.39 -5.44 -1.87
CA ILE A 101 -1.60 -5.21 -1.06
C ILE A 101 -2.37 -6.51 -0.84
N ILE A 102 -2.56 -7.32 -1.90
CA ILE A 102 -3.26 -8.61 -1.80
C ILE A 102 -2.50 -9.57 -0.87
N ALA A 103 -1.17 -9.66 -1.03
CA ALA A 103 -0.32 -10.50 -0.20
C ALA A 103 -0.37 -10.06 1.28
N TRP A 104 -0.28 -8.75 1.53
CA TRP A 104 -0.45 -8.18 2.87
C TRP A 104 -1.81 -8.51 3.48
N LEU A 105 -2.92 -8.26 2.78
CA LEU A 105 -4.27 -8.55 3.28
C LEU A 105 -4.45 -10.06 3.55
N ARG A 106 -3.84 -10.91 2.73
CA ARG A 106 -3.85 -12.35 2.95
C ARG A 106 -3.11 -12.74 4.22
N VAL A 107 -1.91 -12.20 4.39
CA VAL A 107 -1.00 -12.51 5.48
C VAL A 107 -1.49 -11.96 6.82
N ALA A 108 -1.81 -10.67 6.85
CA ALA A 108 -1.96 -9.92 8.10
C ALA A 108 -3.41 -9.80 8.53
N HIS A 109 -4.35 -10.02 7.60
CA HIS A 109 -5.78 -9.87 7.82
C HIS A 109 -6.58 -11.12 7.48
N ASP A 110 -5.92 -12.24 7.17
CA ASP A 110 -6.56 -13.53 6.85
C ASP A 110 -7.57 -13.45 5.68
N VAL A 111 -7.33 -12.56 4.72
CA VAL A 111 -8.20 -12.38 3.55
C VAL A 111 -7.78 -13.30 2.41
N HIS A 112 -8.60 -14.29 2.07
CA HIS A 112 -8.23 -15.29 1.05
C HIS A 112 -8.92 -15.13 -0.31
N LYS A 113 -9.92 -14.26 -0.43
CA LYS A 113 -10.73 -14.09 -1.65
C LYS A 113 -10.71 -12.64 -2.08
N PHE A 114 -10.30 -12.40 -3.32
CA PHE A 114 -10.19 -11.07 -3.90
C PHE A 114 -10.94 -11.03 -5.23
N VAL A 115 -11.63 -9.91 -5.48
CA VAL A 115 -12.30 -9.64 -6.76
C VAL A 115 -11.59 -8.49 -7.42
N VAL A 116 -11.06 -8.71 -8.63
CA VAL A 116 -10.45 -7.67 -9.45
C VAL A 116 -11.37 -7.37 -10.61
N LEU A 117 -11.91 -6.15 -10.65
CA LEU A 117 -12.76 -5.69 -11.74
C LEU A 117 -11.90 -4.93 -12.77
N CYS A 118 -12.02 -5.32 -14.03
CA CYS A 118 -11.27 -4.74 -15.14
C CYS A 118 -12.22 -4.16 -16.20
N PRO A 119 -11.82 -3.09 -16.92
CA PRO A 119 -12.71 -2.36 -17.82
C PRO A 119 -12.97 -3.08 -19.16
N ASN A 120 -12.12 -4.04 -19.56
CA ASN A 120 -12.26 -4.79 -20.80
C ASN A 120 -11.44 -6.09 -20.77
N LEU A 121 -11.66 -6.94 -21.77
CA LEU A 121 -11.01 -8.26 -21.90
C LEU A 121 -9.48 -8.15 -22.05
N ILE A 122 -8.97 -7.12 -22.73
CA ILE A 122 -7.52 -6.96 -22.91
C ILE A 122 -6.81 -6.72 -21.57
N VAL A 123 -7.41 -5.90 -20.70
CA VAL A 123 -6.87 -5.67 -19.34
C VAL A 123 -7.03 -6.92 -18.49
N ARG A 124 -8.16 -7.64 -18.63
CA ARG A 124 -8.37 -8.92 -17.95
C ARG A 124 -7.27 -9.92 -18.28
N ASP A 125 -7.01 -10.16 -19.57
CA ASP A 125 -6.07 -11.19 -20.02
C ASP A 125 -4.63 -10.89 -19.55
N ARG A 126 -4.25 -9.61 -19.45
CA ARG A 126 -2.97 -9.20 -18.86
C ARG A 126 -2.89 -9.47 -17.36
N LEU A 127 -3.93 -9.11 -16.61
CA LEU A 127 -4.00 -9.38 -15.18
C LEU A 127 -4.02 -10.90 -14.92
N GLU A 128 -4.74 -11.65 -15.74
CA GLU A 128 -4.75 -13.11 -15.67
C GLU A 128 -3.34 -13.66 -15.86
N ALA A 129 -2.61 -13.26 -16.90
CA ALA A 129 -1.23 -13.68 -17.11
C ALA A 129 -0.26 -13.29 -15.96
N ASP A 130 -0.49 -12.14 -15.31
CA ASP A 130 0.31 -11.70 -14.15
C ASP A 130 0.01 -12.54 -12.89
N PHE A 131 -1.26 -12.86 -12.65
CA PHE A 131 -1.72 -13.54 -11.42
C PHE A 131 -1.82 -15.07 -11.54
N GLU A 132 -1.81 -15.62 -12.75
CA GLU A 132 -1.97 -17.05 -13.01
C GLU A 132 -0.92 -17.87 -12.24
N GLY A 133 -1.39 -18.92 -11.54
CA GLY A 133 -0.55 -19.75 -10.70
C GLY A 133 0.23 -18.98 -9.63
N GLY A 134 -0.25 -17.80 -9.23
CA GLY A 134 0.44 -16.91 -8.28
C GLY A 134 1.79 -16.39 -8.78
N ARG A 135 1.97 -16.27 -10.10
CA ARG A 135 3.24 -15.89 -10.73
C ARG A 135 3.84 -14.60 -10.16
N ILE A 136 3.09 -13.50 -10.16
CA ILE A 136 3.61 -12.20 -9.67
C ILE A 136 4.05 -12.24 -8.21
N PHE A 137 3.37 -13.04 -7.36
CA PHE A 137 3.76 -13.18 -5.95
C PHE A 137 5.09 -13.90 -5.78
N ARG A 138 5.36 -14.91 -6.61
CA ARG A 138 6.62 -15.66 -6.62
C ARG A 138 7.76 -14.84 -7.21
N GLU A 139 7.54 -14.23 -8.38
CA GLU A 139 8.56 -13.42 -9.07
C GLU A 139 9.03 -12.24 -8.20
N ARG A 140 8.13 -11.67 -7.40
CA ARG A 140 8.44 -10.56 -6.48
C ARG A 140 8.65 -10.98 -5.03
N GLN A 141 8.69 -12.28 -4.72
CA GLN A 141 8.94 -12.81 -3.38
C GLN A 141 8.05 -12.17 -2.29
N LEU A 142 6.76 -11.99 -2.59
CA LEU A 142 5.81 -11.28 -1.73
C LEU A 142 5.15 -12.18 -0.68
N ILE A 143 5.33 -13.50 -0.77
CA ILE A 143 4.75 -14.45 0.17
C ILE A 143 5.88 -15.06 1.01
N PRO A 144 5.86 -14.87 2.33
CA PRO A 144 6.83 -15.46 3.24
C PRO A 144 6.53 -16.94 3.50
N ASP A 145 7.56 -17.67 3.92
CA ASP A 145 7.48 -19.13 4.12
C ASP A 145 6.56 -19.57 5.27
N TRP A 146 6.16 -18.64 6.16
CA TRP A 146 5.26 -18.93 7.27
C TRP A 146 3.77 -18.76 6.91
N ALA A 147 3.45 -18.27 5.71
CA ALA A 147 2.10 -17.86 5.28
C ALA A 147 1.22 -19.00 4.73
#